data_AF-A0A8C5PQW1-F1
#
_entry.id   AF-A0A8C5PQW1-F1
#
_cell.length_a   1.000
_cell.length_b   1.000
_cell.length_c   1.000
_cell.angle_alpha   90.00
_cell.angle_beta   90.00
_cell.angle_gamma   90.00
#
_symmetry.space_group_name_H-M   'P 1'
#
loop_
_entity.id
_entity.type
_entity.pdbx_description
1 polymer ?
#
loop_
_entity_poly.entity_id
_entity_poly.type
_entity_poly.pdbx_seq_one_letter_code
_entity_poly.pdbx_strand_id
1 'polypeptide(L)'
;MEYYYVAALLLRLSDWSMSPPHKLWVLLKQKFLQVPIASAPWQTVSHTTICPTPHPTISPTLRLWRRYRHRLDLSPLPSPLTPITSNPDFLPGRQPSFLDIDYDGPYLTIQTCTVEGTLLPLEQLVPQRIPSPMEAYRYLQLKHFWSSLTAHQPYRSTLSPFENLCTQDPPPPHLLSLIYALLMAAEYPDLPSYTTKWEAETPPPLTERAWLDIFHITFHSSRDLKVQEMNYKLLSRWYLTPNRLALMHPGVSPDCWRCGLSKGTFIHIWWSCPFIVPYWEVVFTYVTEITSMEIPFTPQAALLHVVPLSPNRYIKSLMIHSFNSAKSLIPRHWRSESPPTIFEWIDQVSSVKEMEELHLSLENKYDIYFKTWYWWSDFVMKHRKDNPEAIARSHERRAISPVFPSETELAD
;
A
#
# COMPACT_ATOMS: atom_id res chain seq x y z
N MET A 1 2.74 -2.19 11.61
CA MET A 1 1.44 -2.32 12.33
C MET A 1 1.06 -1.06 13.09
N GLU A 2 2.01 -0.30 13.68
CA GLU A 2 1.72 0.92 14.45
C GLU A 2 0.92 1.98 13.67
N TYR A 3 1.34 2.36 12.45
CA TYR A 3 0.63 3.39 11.66
C TYR A 3 -0.76 2.97 11.20
N TYR A 4 -1.02 1.67 11.02
CA TYR A 4 -2.36 1.19 10.70
C TYR A 4 -3.30 1.37 11.89
N TYR A 5 -2.81 1.07 13.10
CA TYR A 5 -3.54 1.34 14.34
C TYR A 5 -3.80 2.84 14.53
N VAL A 6 -2.81 3.69 14.23
CA VAL A 6 -2.96 5.15 14.26
C VAL A 6 -4.01 5.60 13.25
N ALA A 7 -3.94 5.14 12.00
CA ALA A 7 -4.90 5.47 10.96
C ALA A 7 -6.34 5.09 11.36
N ALA A 8 -6.53 3.91 11.97
CA ALA A 8 -7.84 3.47 12.47
C ALA A 8 -8.38 4.35 13.59
N LEU A 9 -7.52 4.92 14.43
CA LEU A 9 -7.92 5.88 15.45
C LEU A 9 -8.22 7.26 14.87
N LEU A 10 -7.45 7.71 13.87
CA LEU A 10 -7.66 8.98 13.16
C LEU A 10 -8.92 8.97 12.29
N LEU A 11 -9.32 7.80 11.77
CA LEU A 11 -10.61 7.61 11.09
C LEU A 11 -11.80 8.04 11.97
N ARG A 12 -11.66 7.96 13.29
CA ARG A 12 -12.72 8.42 14.20
C ARG A 12 -12.86 9.94 14.19
N LEU A 13 -11.80 10.68 13.85
CA LEU A 13 -11.84 12.14 13.77
C LEU A 13 -12.65 12.62 12.57
N SER A 14 -12.54 11.94 11.42
CA SER A 14 -13.38 12.24 10.26
C SER A 14 -14.86 11.95 10.55
N ASP A 15 -15.15 10.90 11.31
CA ASP A 15 -16.51 10.62 11.78
C ASP A 15 -17.06 11.72 12.72
N TRP A 16 -16.18 12.47 13.39
CA TRP A 16 -16.59 13.58 14.28
C TRP A 16 -16.92 14.85 13.51
N SER A 17 -16.30 15.08 12.36
CA SER A 17 -16.46 16.30 11.56
C SER A 17 -17.69 16.31 10.65
N MET A 18 -18.35 15.15 10.43
CA MET A 18 -19.55 15.07 9.59
C MET A 18 -20.78 15.71 10.26
N SER A 19 -21.52 16.52 9.49
CA SER A 19 -22.76 17.17 9.92
C SER A 19 -23.83 17.06 8.81
N PRO A 20 -24.97 16.39 9.06
CA PRO A 20 -25.37 15.73 10.30
C PRO A 20 -24.57 14.45 10.59
N PRO A 21 -24.40 14.05 11.86
CA PRO A 21 -23.65 12.85 12.20
C PRO A 21 -24.41 11.59 11.75
N HIS A 22 -23.87 10.86 10.77
CA HIS A 22 -24.46 9.60 10.30
C HIS A 22 -24.39 8.47 11.34
N LYS A 23 -23.48 8.56 12.31
CA LYS A 23 -23.22 7.50 13.30
C LYS A 23 -23.74 7.89 14.68
N LEU A 24 -24.67 7.10 15.23
CA LEU A 24 -25.30 7.35 16.52
C LEU A 24 -24.32 7.49 17.70
N TRP A 25 -23.20 6.77 17.67
CA TRP A 25 -22.21 6.85 18.75
C TRP A 25 -21.51 8.22 18.83
N VAL A 26 -21.48 9.00 17.73
CA VAL A 26 -20.94 10.37 17.72
C VAL A 26 -21.82 11.28 18.59
N LEU A 27 -23.14 11.13 18.48
CA LEU A 27 -24.12 11.84 19.32
C LEU A 27 -23.99 11.48 20.80
N LEU A 28 -23.73 10.21 21.11
CA LEU A 28 -23.50 9.78 22.50
C LEU A 28 -22.22 10.41 23.06
N LYS A 29 -21.15 10.50 22.26
CA LYS A 29 -19.87 11.09 22.68
C LYS A 29 -19.95 12.59 22.89
N GLN A 30 -20.78 13.32 22.15
CA GLN A 30 -21.00 14.75 22.34
C GLN A 30 -21.39 15.09 23.78
N LYS A 31 -22.17 14.23 24.46
CA LYS A 31 -22.62 14.45 25.85
C LYS A 31 -21.48 14.48 26.88
N PHE A 32 -20.32 13.90 26.53
CA PHE A 32 -19.13 13.89 27.40
C PHE A 32 -18.19 15.07 27.15
N LEU A 33 -18.52 15.95 26.19
CA LEU A 33 -17.68 17.06 25.77
C LEU A 33 -18.37 18.39 26.06
N GLN A 34 -17.59 19.35 26.53
CA GLN A 34 -18.08 20.73 26.73
C GLN A 34 -18.11 21.55 25.43
N VAL A 35 -17.53 21.01 24.36
CA VAL A 35 -17.42 21.65 23.04
C VAL A 35 -18.03 20.73 21.98
N PRO A 36 -18.45 21.25 20.82
CA PRO A 36 -18.85 20.41 19.70
C PRO A 36 -17.75 19.39 19.34
N ILE A 37 -18.11 18.12 19.20
CA ILE A 37 -17.17 17.02 18.96
C ILE A 37 -16.37 17.22 17.67
N ALA A 38 -17.01 17.81 16.67
CA ALA A 38 -16.41 18.20 15.39
C ALA A 38 -15.30 19.26 15.53
N SER A 39 -15.32 20.05 16.62
CA SER A 39 -14.35 21.12 16.89
C SER A 39 -13.16 20.67 17.73
N ALA A 40 -13.31 19.58 18.48
CA ALA A 40 -12.31 19.07 19.42
C ALA A 40 -10.92 18.77 18.81
N PRO A 41 -10.79 18.28 17.56
CA PRO A 41 -9.48 17.99 16.97
C PRO A 41 -8.67 19.24 16.61
N TRP A 42 -9.35 20.37 16.38
CA TRP A 42 -8.76 21.57 15.80
C TRP A 42 -8.33 22.61 16.84
N GLN A 43 -8.68 22.40 18.11
CA GLN A 43 -8.32 23.28 19.24
C GLN A 43 -6.89 23.04 19.75
N THR A 44 -6.28 24.08 20.35
CA THR A 44 -4.91 23.99 20.92
C THR A 44 -4.87 23.60 22.39
N VAL A 45 -5.95 23.91 23.12
CA VAL A 45 -6.22 23.56 24.53
C VAL A 45 -5.94 22.10 24.87
N SER A 46 -5.50 21.78 26.09
CA SER A 46 -5.32 20.40 26.58
C SER A 46 -6.56 19.49 26.42
N HIS A 47 -6.37 18.19 26.15
CA HIS A 47 -7.48 17.24 25.99
C HIS A 47 -8.31 17.06 27.28
N THR A 48 -7.70 17.32 28.44
CA THR A 48 -8.34 17.36 29.77
C THR A 48 -9.29 18.54 29.92
N THR A 49 -9.05 19.67 29.23
CA THR A 49 -9.97 20.80 29.22
C THR A 49 -11.18 20.54 28.32
N ILE A 50 -10.98 19.79 27.23
CA ILE A 50 -12.05 19.44 26.28
C ILE A 50 -12.98 18.37 26.85
N CYS A 51 -12.40 17.37 27.53
CA CYS A 51 -13.09 16.23 28.11
C CYS A 51 -12.72 16.13 29.61
N PRO A 52 -13.47 16.81 30.50
CA PRO A 52 -13.17 16.85 31.93
C PRO A 52 -13.28 15.48 32.59
N THR A 53 -14.21 14.65 32.11
CA THR A 53 -14.36 13.25 32.53
C THR A 53 -13.62 12.35 31.53
N PRO A 54 -12.59 11.61 31.94
CA PRO A 54 -11.76 10.85 31.00
C PRO A 54 -12.58 9.74 30.33
N HIS A 55 -12.90 9.92 29.05
CA HIS A 55 -13.59 8.89 28.27
C HIS A 55 -12.58 7.92 27.63
N PRO A 56 -12.79 6.60 27.71
CA PRO A 56 -11.80 5.59 27.30
C PRO A 56 -11.46 5.62 25.80
N THR A 57 -12.26 6.26 24.97
CA THR A 57 -11.99 6.37 23.52
C THR A 57 -11.71 7.79 23.03
N ILE A 58 -12.17 8.83 23.72
CA ILE A 58 -12.00 10.22 23.23
C ILE A 58 -10.62 10.73 23.63
N SER A 59 -10.27 10.59 24.92
CA SER A 59 -8.99 11.08 25.44
C SER A 59 -7.78 10.40 24.78
N PRO A 60 -7.77 9.08 24.52
CA PRO A 60 -6.68 8.46 23.75
C PRO A 60 -6.61 8.92 22.30
N THR A 61 -7.75 9.04 21.60
CA THR A 61 -7.78 9.51 20.20
C THR A 61 -7.27 10.95 20.08
N LEU A 62 -7.67 11.87 20.97
CA LEU A 62 -7.18 13.25 20.98
C LEU A 62 -5.70 13.35 21.34
N ARG A 63 -5.22 12.56 22.31
CA ARG A 63 -3.79 12.51 22.67
C ARG A 63 -2.95 12.02 21.49
N LEU A 64 -3.38 10.95 20.85
CA LEU A 64 -2.70 10.38 19.68
C LEU A 64 -2.69 11.38 18.52
N TRP A 65 -3.84 11.98 18.20
CA TRP A 65 -3.96 12.99 17.17
C TRP A 65 -2.92 14.09 17.32
N ARG A 66 -2.83 14.70 18.52
CA ARG A 66 -1.86 15.79 18.76
C ARG A 66 -0.42 15.37 18.57
N ARG A 67 -0.08 14.15 19.04
CA ARG A 67 1.26 13.60 18.88
C ARG A 67 1.64 13.47 17.40
N TYR A 68 0.76 12.91 16.57
CA TYR A 68 1.05 12.72 15.15
C TYR A 68 0.85 13.98 14.32
N ARG A 69 -0.07 14.87 14.70
CA ARG A 69 -0.29 16.18 14.09
C ARG A 69 0.98 17.01 14.10
N HIS A 70 1.65 17.11 15.26
CA HIS A 70 2.92 17.84 15.37
C HIS A 70 4.10 17.09 14.74
N ARG A 71 4.17 15.76 14.93
CA ARG A 71 5.32 14.97 14.46
C ARG A 71 5.40 14.85 12.94
N LEU A 72 4.25 14.78 12.28
CA LEU A 72 4.12 14.55 10.83
C LEU A 72 3.55 15.75 10.07
N ASP A 73 3.41 16.90 10.75
CA ASP A 73 2.85 18.14 10.21
C ASP A 73 1.52 17.95 9.43
N LEU A 74 0.65 17.05 9.91
CA LEU A 74 -0.58 16.67 9.19
C LEU A 74 -1.60 17.81 9.09
N SER A 75 -1.55 18.74 10.04
CA SER A 75 -2.41 19.94 10.10
C SER A 75 -1.63 21.00 10.91
N PRO A 76 -0.85 21.87 10.26
CA PRO A 76 -0.16 22.96 10.94
C PRO A 76 -1.15 23.89 11.64
N LEU A 77 -0.68 24.58 12.69
CA LEU A 77 -1.47 25.53 13.47
C LEU A 77 -1.13 26.96 13.02
N PRO A 78 -2.11 27.86 12.83
CA PRO A 78 -3.55 27.67 13.00
C PRO A 78 -4.20 26.90 11.84
N SER A 79 -5.08 25.94 12.17
CA SER A 79 -5.88 25.21 11.17
C SER A 79 -7.06 26.08 10.69
N PRO A 80 -7.44 26.04 9.41
CA PRO A 80 -8.64 26.72 8.92
C PRO A 80 -9.92 26.28 9.64
N LEU A 81 -9.94 25.05 10.14
CA LEU A 81 -11.06 24.44 10.86
C LEU A 81 -11.09 24.79 12.35
N THR A 82 -10.23 25.69 12.82
CA THR A 82 -10.23 26.12 14.21
C THR A 82 -11.57 26.77 14.55
N PRO A 83 -12.25 26.35 15.63
CA PRO A 83 -13.53 26.93 16.03
C PRO A 83 -13.37 28.35 16.56
N ILE A 84 -14.29 29.24 16.20
CA ILE A 84 -14.48 30.54 16.83
C ILE A 84 -15.52 30.42 17.94
N THR A 85 -16.64 29.73 17.69
CA THR A 85 -17.66 29.48 18.70
C THR A 85 -17.30 28.30 19.59
N SER A 86 -17.64 28.38 20.88
CA SER A 86 -17.35 27.32 21.86
C SER A 86 -15.87 26.96 22.01
N ASN A 87 -14.95 27.86 21.66
CA ASN A 87 -13.51 27.64 21.78
C ASN A 87 -13.03 28.02 23.20
N PRO A 88 -12.36 27.12 23.95
CA PRO A 88 -11.78 27.46 25.25
C PRO A 88 -10.65 28.49 25.18
N ASP A 89 -9.91 28.57 24.07
CA ASP A 89 -8.85 29.56 23.85
C ASP A 89 -9.42 30.96 23.53
N PHE A 90 -10.69 31.03 23.10
CA PHE A 90 -11.41 32.27 22.79
C PHE A 90 -12.69 32.37 23.61
N LEU A 91 -12.55 32.77 24.87
CA LEU A 91 -13.65 32.91 25.83
C LEU A 91 -14.83 33.77 25.31
N PRO A 92 -14.63 34.86 24.56
CA PRO A 92 -15.75 35.64 24.02
C PRO A 92 -16.68 34.81 23.11
N GLY A 93 -16.12 33.85 22.35
CA GLY A 93 -16.89 32.96 21.48
C GLY A 93 -17.73 31.90 22.20
N ARG A 94 -17.67 31.83 23.54
CA ARG A 94 -18.57 31.01 24.37
C ARG A 94 -19.87 31.71 24.73
N GLN A 95 -19.96 33.02 24.51
CA GLN A 95 -21.20 33.75 24.75
C GLN A 95 -22.27 33.26 23.76
N PRO A 96 -23.51 33.03 24.22
CA PRO A 96 -24.61 32.79 23.30
C PRO A 96 -24.71 33.99 22.35
N SER A 97 -24.81 33.73 21.05
CA SER A 97 -24.90 34.77 20.02
C SER A 97 -23.71 35.74 20.01
N PHE A 98 -22.46 35.24 20.00
CA PHE A 98 -21.26 36.09 19.89
C PHE A 98 -21.33 36.98 18.63
N LEU A 99 -21.49 36.36 17.46
CA LEU A 99 -21.90 37.01 16.22
C LEU A 99 -22.99 36.11 15.66
N ASP A 100 -24.21 36.61 15.44
CA ASP A 100 -25.30 35.84 14.81
C ASP A 100 -25.00 35.69 13.30
N ILE A 101 -23.91 34.99 12.99
CA ILE A 101 -23.49 34.66 11.63
C ILE A 101 -24.21 33.38 11.25
N ASP A 102 -24.93 33.39 10.14
CA ASP A 102 -25.46 32.18 9.53
C ASP A 102 -24.28 31.35 9.00
N TYR A 103 -24.12 30.12 9.49
CA TYR A 103 -23.07 29.21 9.02
C TYR A 103 -23.62 27.82 8.71
N ASP A 104 -23.20 27.27 7.58
CA ASP A 104 -23.50 25.90 7.17
C ASP A 104 -22.49 24.95 7.84
N GLY A 105 -22.78 24.50 9.06
CA GLY A 105 -21.92 23.56 9.78
C GLY A 105 -22.24 23.41 11.26
N PRO A 106 -21.49 22.56 11.98
CA PRO A 106 -21.70 22.34 13.41
C PRO A 106 -21.20 23.49 14.30
N TYR A 107 -20.28 24.33 13.82
CA TYR A 107 -19.73 25.50 14.52
C TYR A 107 -19.09 26.48 13.53
N LEU A 108 -18.90 27.73 13.96
CA LEU A 108 -18.24 28.78 13.17
C LEU A 108 -16.73 28.55 13.14
N THR A 109 -16.13 28.54 11.95
CA THR A 109 -14.68 28.30 11.76
C THR A 109 -13.94 29.57 11.36
N ILE A 110 -12.63 29.56 11.51
CA ILE A 110 -11.77 30.63 10.99
C ILE A 110 -11.88 30.75 9.46
N GLN A 111 -11.99 29.62 8.75
CA GLN A 111 -12.16 29.60 7.31
C GLN A 111 -13.42 30.37 6.86
N THR A 112 -14.53 30.29 7.59
CA THR A 112 -15.75 31.05 7.26
C THR A 112 -15.60 32.56 7.47
N CYS A 113 -14.66 33.00 8.33
CA CYS A 113 -14.45 34.42 8.62
C CYS A 113 -13.30 35.04 7.84
N THR A 114 -12.62 34.28 6.97
CA THR A 114 -11.40 34.73 6.30
C THR A 114 -11.44 34.45 4.80
N VAL A 115 -10.88 35.37 4.00
CA VAL A 115 -10.66 35.20 2.57
C VAL A 115 -9.19 35.47 2.29
N GLU A 116 -8.52 34.51 1.64
CA GLU A 116 -7.09 34.59 1.27
C GLU A 116 -6.15 34.96 2.44
N GLY A 117 -6.51 34.57 3.67
CA GLY A 117 -5.73 34.88 4.87
C GLY A 117 -5.90 36.30 5.42
N THR A 118 -6.97 36.98 5.02
CA THR A 118 -7.42 38.23 5.63
C THR A 118 -8.78 38.03 6.30
N LEU A 119 -8.97 38.63 7.47
CA LEU A 119 -10.25 38.61 8.19
C LEU A 119 -11.26 39.50 7.46
N LEU A 120 -12.43 38.97 7.17
CA LEU A 120 -13.51 39.72 6.52
C LEU A 120 -13.97 40.88 7.40
N PRO A 121 -14.25 42.07 6.84
CA PRO A 121 -14.84 43.16 7.59
C PRO A 121 -16.22 42.77 8.12
N LEU A 122 -16.63 43.38 9.25
CA LEU A 122 -17.88 43.06 9.95
C LEU A 122 -19.12 43.15 9.04
N GLU A 123 -19.13 44.10 8.12
CA GLU A 123 -20.20 44.30 7.13
C GLU A 123 -20.37 43.11 6.20
N GLN A 124 -19.29 42.38 5.89
CA GLN A 124 -19.33 41.19 5.04
C GLN A 124 -19.65 39.93 5.84
N LEU A 125 -19.34 39.90 7.14
CA LEU A 125 -19.68 38.79 8.03
C LEU A 125 -21.16 38.77 8.40
N VAL A 126 -21.81 39.94 8.47
CA VAL A 126 -23.24 40.08 8.76
C VAL A 126 -23.89 40.98 7.71
N PRO A 127 -24.01 40.52 6.46
CA PRO A 127 -24.47 41.36 5.35
C PRO A 127 -25.95 41.74 5.44
N GLN A 128 -26.72 41.02 6.28
CA GLN A 128 -28.17 41.17 6.37
C GLN A 128 -28.63 42.32 7.30
N ARG A 129 -27.75 42.88 8.15
CA ARG A 129 -28.13 43.94 9.11
C ARG A 129 -27.01 44.93 9.43
N ILE A 130 -27.39 46.10 9.93
CA ILE A 130 -26.44 47.10 10.45
C ILE A 130 -25.89 46.56 11.78
N PRO A 131 -24.55 46.46 11.94
CA PRO A 131 -23.96 45.94 13.16
C PRO A 131 -24.17 46.88 14.34
N SER A 132 -24.58 46.31 15.47
CA SER A 132 -24.68 47.02 16.74
C SER A 132 -23.30 47.39 17.30
N PRO A 133 -23.20 48.42 18.17
CA PRO A 133 -21.94 48.76 18.85
C PRO A 133 -21.32 47.59 19.62
N MET A 134 -22.15 46.68 20.13
CA MET A 134 -21.72 45.46 20.82
C MET A 134 -21.08 44.46 19.86
N GLU A 135 -21.64 44.27 18.66
CA GLU A 135 -21.04 43.43 17.61
C GLU A 135 -19.75 44.01 17.07
N ALA A 136 -19.67 45.34 16.93
CA ALA A 136 -18.43 46.03 16.59
C ALA A 136 -17.33 45.76 17.62
N TYR A 137 -17.66 45.82 18.92
CA TYR A 137 -16.73 45.47 19.99
C TYR A 137 -16.30 43.99 19.93
N ARG A 138 -17.24 43.07 19.71
CA ARG A 138 -16.94 41.63 19.57
C ARG A 138 -16.09 41.34 18.34
N TYR A 139 -16.30 42.04 17.24
CA TYR A 139 -15.45 41.96 16.06
C TYR A 139 -14.01 42.41 16.36
N LEU A 140 -13.80 43.44 17.18
CA LEU A 140 -12.46 43.82 17.64
C LEU A 140 -11.81 42.71 18.48
N GLN A 141 -12.58 41.99 19.31
CA GLN A 141 -12.09 40.83 20.05
C GLN A 141 -11.67 39.70 19.10
N LEU A 142 -12.45 39.43 18.04
CA LEU A 142 -12.12 38.47 17.01
C LEU A 142 -10.85 38.87 16.25
N LYS A 143 -10.72 40.16 15.89
CA LYS A 143 -9.53 40.70 15.24
C LYS A 143 -8.28 40.56 16.10
N HIS A 144 -8.40 40.81 17.40
CA HIS A 144 -7.32 40.58 18.35
C HIS A 144 -6.94 39.08 18.42
N PHE A 145 -7.92 38.19 18.53
CA PHE A 145 -7.68 36.75 18.53
C PHE A 145 -7.00 36.28 17.23
N TRP A 146 -7.46 36.76 16.08
CA TRP A 146 -6.83 36.52 14.78
C TRP A 146 -5.36 36.95 14.74
N SER A 147 -5.06 38.15 15.25
CA SER A 147 -3.68 38.64 15.32
C SER A 147 -2.80 37.77 16.22
N SER A 148 -3.36 37.24 17.31
CA SER A 148 -2.62 36.34 18.22
C SER A 148 -2.33 34.96 17.59
N LEU A 149 -3.24 34.45 16.75
CA LEU A 149 -3.06 33.17 16.06
C LEU A 149 -2.04 33.26 14.93
N THR A 150 -2.01 34.38 14.23
CA THR A 150 -1.11 34.63 13.09
C THR A 150 0.25 35.18 13.50
N ALA A 151 0.45 35.52 14.78
CA ALA A 151 1.71 36.03 15.31
C ALA A 151 2.88 35.02 15.21
N HIS A 152 2.59 33.73 15.29
CA HIS A 152 3.62 32.68 15.35
C HIS A 152 3.83 31.94 14.02
N GLN A 153 2.80 31.77 13.21
CA GLN A 153 2.87 31.13 11.90
C GLN A 153 1.91 31.80 10.90
N PRO A 154 2.29 31.89 9.61
CA PRO A 154 1.40 32.44 8.59
C PRO A 154 0.16 31.55 8.44
N TYR A 155 -1.01 32.18 8.41
CA TYR A 155 -2.26 31.46 8.18
C TYR A 155 -2.28 30.87 6.77
N ARG A 156 -2.79 29.64 6.68
CA ARG A 156 -3.01 28.95 5.41
C ARG A 156 -4.48 28.96 5.08
N SER A 157 -4.84 29.48 3.90
CA SER A 157 -6.22 29.51 3.43
C SER A 157 -6.70 28.15 2.89
N THR A 158 -5.79 27.30 2.44
CA THR A 158 -6.11 25.96 1.93
C THR A 158 -6.24 24.94 3.05
N LEU A 159 -7.00 23.86 2.84
CA LEU A 159 -7.09 22.72 3.75
C LEU A 159 -5.99 21.70 3.45
N SER A 160 -5.46 21.04 4.49
CA SER A 160 -4.39 20.05 4.36
C SER A 160 -4.98 18.77 3.76
N PRO A 161 -4.15 17.85 3.22
CA PRO A 161 -4.68 16.57 2.73
C PRO A 161 -5.52 15.84 3.78
N PHE A 162 -5.10 15.88 5.05
CA PHE A 162 -5.85 15.27 6.14
C PHE A 162 -7.15 16.02 6.48
N GLU A 163 -7.12 17.35 6.53
CA GLU A 163 -8.33 18.16 6.78
C GLU A 163 -9.36 17.97 5.66
N ASN A 164 -8.93 17.95 4.39
CA ASN A 164 -9.80 17.67 3.24
C ASN A 164 -10.49 16.32 3.38
N LEU A 165 -9.77 15.27 3.80
CA LEU A 165 -10.38 13.96 4.06
C LEU A 165 -11.43 13.99 5.18
N CYS A 166 -11.32 14.92 6.13
CA CYS A 166 -12.27 15.07 7.23
C CYS A 166 -13.50 15.90 6.85
N THR A 167 -13.40 16.80 5.87
CA THR A 167 -14.47 17.73 5.48
C THR A 167 -15.24 17.31 4.23
N GLN A 168 -14.81 16.26 3.51
CA GLN A 168 -15.51 15.75 2.34
C GLN A 168 -16.84 15.09 2.70
N ASP A 169 -17.92 15.51 2.02
CA ASP A 169 -19.24 14.89 2.08
C ASP A 169 -19.74 14.63 0.65
N PRO A 170 -19.95 13.36 0.22
CA PRO A 170 -19.75 12.11 0.98
C PRO A 170 -18.27 11.77 1.21
N PRO A 171 -17.95 10.97 2.25
CA PRO A 171 -16.58 10.58 2.54
C PRO A 171 -16.03 9.68 1.42
N PRO A 172 -14.73 9.80 1.08
CA PRO A 172 -14.15 9.02 0.00
C PRO A 172 -14.12 7.53 0.35
N PRO A 173 -14.23 6.62 -0.65
CA PRO A 173 -14.10 5.20 -0.42
C PRO A 173 -12.70 4.87 0.13
N HIS A 174 -12.61 3.83 0.96
CA HIS A 174 -11.35 3.38 1.56
C HIS A 174 -10.61 4.45 2.39
N LEU A 175 -11.34 5.33 3.10
CA LEU A 175 -10.80 6.40 3.93
C LEU A 175 -9.68 5.96 4.89
N LEU A 176 -9.78 4.76 5.48
CA LEU A 176 -8.71 4.19 6.31
C LEU A 176 -7.38 4.03 5.55
N SER A 177 -7.45 3.52 4.32
CA SER A 177 -6.29 3.33 3.45
C SER A 177 -5.69 4.68 3.04
N LEU A 178 -6.54 5.69 2.78
CA LEU A 178 -6.09 7.05 2.46
C LEU A 178 -5.36 7.71 3.63
N ILE A 179 -5.92 7.62 4.84
CA ILE A 179 -5.25 8.13 6.06
C ILE A 179 -3.93 7.39 6.29
N TYR A 180 -3.91 6.07 6.13
CA TYR A 180 -2.68 5.29 6.25
C TYR A 180 -1.63 5.73 5.21
N ALA A 181 -2.03 5.94 3.95
CA ALA A 181 -1.13 6.41 2.90
C ALA A 181 -0.55 7.79 3.23
N LEU A 182 -1.35 8.73 3.76
CA LEU A 182 -0.86 10.04 4.22
C LEU A 182 0.17 9.92 5.35
N LEU A 183 -0.10 9.06 6.35
CA LEU A 183 0.85 8.84 7.44
C LEU A 183 2.18 8.26 6.93
N MET A 184 2.11 7.31 5.99
CA MET A 184 3.30 6.70 5.40
C MET A 184 4.08 7.68 4.54
N ALA A 185 3.39 8.51 3.74
CA ALA A 185 4.03 9.54 2.92
C ALA A 185 4.72 10.62 3.76
N ALA A 186 4.13 10.99 4.90
CA ALA A 186 4.72 11.98 5.81
C ALA A 186 5.94 11.44 6.57
N GLU A 187 5.93 10.17 6.97
CA GLU A 187 7.07 9.56 7.69
C GLU A 187 8.22 9.18 6.74
N TYR A 188 7.88 8.71 5.55
CA TYR A 188 8.84 8.16 4.59
C TYR A 188 8.70 8.86 3.22
N PRO A 189 8.98 10.18 3.14
CA PRO A 189 8.81 10.95 1.91
C PRO A 189 9.70 10.44 0.78
N ASP A 190 10.88 9.91 1.12
CA ASP A 190 11.91 9.49 0.16
C ASP A 190 11.86 8.00 -0.18
N LEU A 191 10.93 7.21 0.40
CA LEU A 191 10.90 5.77 0.15
C LEU A 191 10.31 5.51 -1.25
N PRO A 192 11.13 5.13 -2.25
CA PRO A 192 10.59 4.91 -3.58
C PRO A 192 9.67 3.69 -3.51
N SER A 193 8.46 3.84 -4.03
CA SER A 193 7.55 2.73 -4.28
C SER A 193 8.32 1.60 -4.97
N TYR A 194 7.94 0.35 -4.73
CA TYR A 194 8.57 -0.76 -5.45
C TYR A 194 8.40 -0.59 -6.97
N THR A 195 7.33 0.08 -7.43
CA THR A 195 7.09 0.40 -8.85
C THR A 195 8.17 1.32 -9.43
N THR A 196 8.54 2.38 -8.73
CA THR A 196 9.59 3.31 -9.19
C THR A 196 10.96 2.64 -9.22
N LYS A 197 11.22 1.70 -8.30
CA LYS A 197 12.44 0.87 -8.34
C LYS A 197 12.46 -0.08 -9.53
N TRP A 198 11.32 -0.67 -9.87
CA TRP A 198 11.20 -1.51 -11.07
C TRP A 198 11.44 -0.69 -12.34
N GLU A 199 10.83 0.49 -12.47
CA GLU A 199 11.05 1.37 -13.63
C GLU A 199 12.50 1.82 -13.77
N ALA A 200 13.17 2.12 -12.65
CA ALA A 200 14.58 2.52 -12.66
C ALA A 200 15.54 1.39 -13.09
N GLU A 201 15.27 0.15 -12.69
CA GLU A 201 16.14 -1.00 -12.97
C GLU A 201 15.76 -1.76 -14.26
N THR A 202 14.56 -1.54 -14.79
CA THR A 202 14.04 -2.21 -15.99
C THR A 202 13.54 -1.19 -17.02
N PRO A 203 14.42 -0.57 -17.81
CA PRO A 203 14.01 0.28 -18.92
C PRO A 203 13.40 -0.56 -20.07
N PRO A 204 12.45 -0.01 -20.86
CA PRO A 204 11.86 1.33 -20.79
C PRO A 204 10.83 1.48 -19.63
N PRO A 205 10.53 2.71 -19.18
CA PRO A 205 9.56 2.94 -18.12
C PRO A 205 8.18 2.40 -18.49
N LEU A 206 7.50 1.79 -17.52
CA LEU A 206 6.17 1.21 -17.69
C LEU A 206 5.09 2.29 -17.60
N THR A 207 4.03 2.12 -18.39
CA THR A 207 2.85 3.02 -18.29
C THR A 207 1.96 2.60 -17.13
N GLU A 208 1.11 3.53 -16.66
CA GLU A 208 0.12 3.23 -15.60
C GLU A 208 -0.79 2.04 -15.97
N ARG A 209 -1.19 1.94 -17.25
CA ARG A 209 -1.99 0.80 -17.74
C ARG A 209 -1.23 -0.52 -17.64
N ALA A 210 0.06 -0.53 -17.99
CA ALA A 210 0.89 -1.71 -17.84
C ALA A 210 0.99 -2.16 -16.37
N TRP A 211 1.08 -1.22 -15.43
CA TRP A 211 1.03 -1.55 -14.00
C TRP A 211 -0.28 -2.18 -13.56
N LEU A 212 -1.43 -1.67 -14.03
CA LEU A 212 -2.73 -2.28 -13.74
C LEU A 212 -2.80 -3.72 -14.27
N ASP A 213 -2.29 -3.97 -15.48
CA ASP A 213 -2.22 -5.32 -16.05
C ASP A 213 -1.29 -6.23 -15.24
N ILE A 214 -0.12 -5.74 -14.82
CA ILE A 214 0.81 -6.48 -13.97
C ILE A 214 0.15 -6.87 -12.65
N PHE A 215 -0.57 -5.95 -12.01
CA PHE A 215 -1.27 -6.22 -10.75
C PHE A 215 -2.39 -7.24 -10.94
N HIS A 216 -3.18 -7.08 -12.00
CA HIS A 216 -4.24 -8.01 -12.34
C HIS A 216 -3.68 -9.42 -12.62
N ILE A 217 -2.64 -9.55 -13.44
CA ILE A 217 -2.00 -10.84 -13.74
C ILE A 217 -1.37 -11.43 -12.48
N THR A 218 -0.67 -10.63 -11.68
CA THR A 218 -0.02 -11.12 -10.45
C THR A 218 -1.03 -11.78 -9.52
N PHE A 219 -2.23 -11.20 -9.39
CA PHE A 219 -3.28 -11.72 -8.51
C PHE A 219 -4.09 -12.88 -9.13
N HIS A 220 -4.28 -12.88 -10.46
CA HIS A 220 -5.14 -13.85 -11.15
C HIS A 220 -4.39 -14.91 -11.99
N SER A 221 -3.06 -14.94 -11.93
CA SER A 221 -2.21 -15.82 -12.76
C SER A 221 -2.29 -17.31 -12.44
N SER A 222 -2.73 -17.68 -11.23
CA SER A 222 -2.93 -19.06 -10.82
C SER A 222 -3.95 -19.11 -9.69
N ARG A 223 -4.59 -20.26 -9.50
CA ARG A 223 -5.50 -20.52 -8.38
C ARG A 223 -4.76 -21.01 -7.13
N ASP A 224 -3.51 -21.45 -7.31
CA ASP A 224 -2.64 -21.82 -6.21
C ASP A 224 -2.16 -20.56 -5.47
N LEU A 225 -2.57 -20.46 -4.20
CA LEU A 225 -2.18 -19.38 -3.29
C LEU A 225 -0.65 -19.27 -3.16
N LYS A 226 0.09 -20.38 -3.24
CA LYS A 226 1.55 -20.40 -3.16
C LYS A 226 2.18 -19.64 -4.34
N VAL A 227 1.60 -19.79 -5.53
CA VAL A 227 2.06 -19.08 -6.75
C VAL A 227 1.70 -17.59 -6.67
N GLN A 228 0.48 -17.26 -6.20
CA GLN A 228 0.06 -15.88 -5.99
C GLN A 228 0.96 -15.15 -4.98
N GLU A 229 1.22 -15.78 -3.82
CA GLU A 229 2.09 -15.23 -2.78
C GLU A 229 3.51 -15.02 -3.29
N MET A 230 4.06 -15.98 -4.05
CA MET A 230 5.38 -15.86 -4.66
C MET A 230 5.45 -14.68 -5.62
N ASN A 231 4.47 -14.51 -6.51
CA ASN A 231 4.43 -13.39 -7.45
C ASN A 231 4.30 -12.05 -6.72
N TYR A 232 3.49 -11.99 -5.66
CA TYR A 232 3.38 -10.81 -4.80
C TYR A 232 4.71 -10.48 -4.11
N LYS A 233 5.40 -11.47 -3.54
CA LYS A 233 6.73 -11.30 -2.91
C LYS A 233 7.79 -10.81 -3.90
N LEU A 234 7.74 -11.29 -5.15
CA LEU A 234 8.64 -10.82 -6.19
C LEU A 234 8.32 -9.37 -6.56
N LEU A 235 7.06 -9.07 -6.87
CA LEU A 235 6.59 -7.74 -7.27
C LEU A 235 6.90 -6.67 -6.21
N SER A 236 6.63 -6.98 -4.95
CA SER A 236 6.91 -6.11 -3.79
C SER A 236 8.40 -6.08 -3.39
N ARG A 237 9.26 -6.85 -4.06
CA ARG A 237 10.70 -6.97 -3.78
C ARG A 237 10.99 -7.39 -2.33
N TRP A 238 10.21 -8.36 -1.85
CA TRP A 238 10.25 -8.87 -0.47
C TRP A 238 11.56 -9.61 -0.16
N TYR A 239 12.11 -10.36 -1.13
CA TYR A 239 13.32 -11.15 -0.93
C TYR A 239 14.52 -10.26 -0.58
N LEU A 240 15.18 -10.58 0.54
CA LEU A 240 16.39 -9.89 0.99
C LEU A 240 17.58 -10.32 0.11
N THR A 241 18.21 -9.34 -0.54
CA THR A 241 19.38 -9.54 -1.39
C THR A 241 20.67 -9.28 -0.60
N PRO A 242 21.83 -9.78 -1.03
CA PRO A 242 23.13 -9.51 -0.38
C PRO A 242 23.38 -8.01 -0.20
N ASN A 243 23.09 -7.20 -1.22
CA ASN A 243 23.24 -5.76 -1.12
C ASN A 243 22.36 -5.14 -0.02
N ARG A 244 21.12 -5.65 0.18
CA ARG A 244 20.26 -5.19 1.29
C ARG A 244 20.74 -5.71 2.64
N LEU A 245 21.23 -6.95 2.70
CA LEU A 245 21.73 -7.55 3.92
C LEU A 245 23.01 -6.86 4.42
N ALA A 246 23.93 -6.51 3.52
CA ALA A 246 25.14 -5.76 3.84
C ALA A 246 24.84 -4.37 4.43
N LEU A 247 23.73 -3.74 3.99
CA LEU A 247 23.26 -2.47 4.57
C LEU A 247 22.65 -2.64 5.97
N MET A 248 22.08 -3.81 6.28
CA MET A 248 21.47 -4.10 7.58
C MET A 248 22.48 -4.63 8.61
N HIS A 249 23.47 -5.40 8.16
CA HIS A 249 24.43 -6.11 9.01
C HIS A 249 25.86 -5.80 8.56
N PRO A 250 26.59 -4.95 9.33
CA PRO A 250 28.00 -4.67 9.08
C PRO A 250 28.80 -5.98 9.12
N GLY A 251 29.57 -6.27 8.06
CA GLY A 251 30.40 -7.49 7.95
C GLY A 251 29.87 -8.55 6.98
N VAL A 252 28.64 -8.40 6.47
CA VAL A 252 28.13 -9.25 5.37
C VAL A 252 28.54 -8.66 4.03
N SER A 253 29.08 -9.48 3.12
CA SER A 253 29.43 -9.02 1.77
C SER A 253 28.18 -8.61 0.97
N PRO A 254 28.22 -7.47 0.25
CA PRO A 254 27.15 -7.04 -0.66
C PRO A 254 27.12 -7.82 -1.98
N ASP A 255 28.07 -8.72 -2.22
CA ASP A 255 28.26 -9.40 -3.50
C ASP A 255 27.23 -10.51 -3.72
N CYS A 256 26.94 -10.79 -4.99
CA CYS A 256 26.01 -11.82 -5.39
C CYS A 256 26.46 -13.21 -4.90
N TRP A 257 25.57 -13.96 -4.26
CA TRP A 257 25.87 -15.33 -3.82
C TRP A 257 26.21 -16.30 -4.96
N ARG A 258 25.83 -15.99 -6.20
CA ARG A 258 26.09 -16.85 -7.36
C ARG A 258 27.43 -16.55 -8.01
N CYS A 259 27.62 -15.31 -8.45
CA CYS A 259 28.82 -14.95 -9.19
C CYS A 259 29.96 -14.43 -8.31
N GLY A 260 29.67 -13.82 -7.16
CA GLY A 260 30.67 -13.11 -6.36
C GLY A 260 31.33 -11.90 -7.05
N LEU A 261 30.98 -11.58 -8.30
CA LEU A 261 31.67 -10.57 -9.12
C LEU A 261 31.04 -9.18 -9.03
N SER A 262 29.76 -9.09 -8.69
CA SER A 262 29.02 -7.82 -8.66
C SER A 262 28.06 -7.79 -7.48
N LYS A 263 27.67 -6.58 -7.07
CA LYS A 263 26.69 -6.37 -6.00
C LYS A 263 25.42 -7.17 -6.28
N GLY A 264 24.98 -7.93 -5.29
CA GLY A 264 23.74 -8.70 -5.31
C GLY A 264 22.52 -7.79 -5.20
N THR A 265 22.24 -7.01 -6.25
CA THR A 265 20.98 -6.27 -6.39
C THR A 265 19.85 -7.23 -6.75
N PHE A 266 18.60 -6.75 -6.66
CA PHE A 266 17.43 -7.59 -6.93
C PHE A 266 17.43 -8.08 -8.39
N ILE A 267 17.51 -7.17 -9.36
CA ILE A 267 17.58 -7.53 -10.79
C ILE A 267 18.81 -8.37 -11.11
N HIS A 268 19.94 -8.14 -10.44
CA HIS A 268 21.10 -8.98 -10.65
C HIS A 268 20.84 -10.45 -10.31
N ILE A 269 20.32 -10.74 -9.12
CA ILE A 269 20.07 -12.12 -8.71
C ILE A 269 18.98 -12.79 -9.54
N TRP A 270 17.94 -12.03 -9.90
CA TRP A 270 16.78 -12.57 -10.61
C TRP A 270 16.97 -12.66 -12.13
N TRP A 271 17.81 -11.84 -12.75
CA TRP A 271 17.85 -11.69 -14.21
C TRP A 271 19.26 -11.54 -14.78
N SER A 272 20.07 -10.58 -14.31
CA SER A 272 21.32 -10.21 -15.01
C SER A 272 22.60 -10.89 -14.51
N CYS A 273 22.50 -11.79 -13.52
CA CYS A 273 23.64 -12.58 -13.07
C CYS A 273 24.15 -13.48 -14.22
N PRO A 274 25.46 -13.52 -14.51
CA PRO A 274 26.01 -14.37 -15.57
C PRO A 274 25.64 -15.86 -15.43
N PHE A 275 25.38 -16.34 -14.21
CA PHE A 275 24.94 -17.72 -13.97
C PHE A 275 23.43 -17.91 -14.14
N ILE A 276 22.61 -16.86 -14.04
CA ILE A 276 21.15 -16.95 -14.21
C ILE A 276 20.71 -16.66 -15.65
N VAL A 277 21.49 -15.89 -16.41
CA VAL A 277 21.18 -15.56 -17.81
C VAL A 277 21.01 -16.83 -18.68
N PRO A 278 21.93 -17.82 -18.66
CA PRO A 278 21.76 -19.04 -19.46
C PRO A 278 20.51 -19.84 -19.10
N TYR A 279 20.13 -19.83 -17.82
CA TYR A 279 18.88 -20.45 -17.38
C TYR A 279 17.67 -19.78 -18.02
N TRP A 280 17.64 -18.44 -18.03
CA TRP A 280 16.57 -17.69 -18.69
C TRP A 280 16.58 -17.89 -20.21
N GLU A 281 17.72 -17.89 -20.87
CA GLU A 281 17.81 -18.11 -22.32
C GLU A 281 17.11 -19.40 -22.73
N VAL A 282 17.43 -20.52 -22.08
CA VAL A 282 16.80 -21.82 -22.38
C VAL A 282 15.30 -21.81 -22.06
N VAL A 283 14.90 -21.21 -20.93
CA VAL A 283 13.47 -21.07 -20.60
C VAL A 283 12.73 -20.27 -21.67
N PHE A 284 13.29 -19.15 -22.14
CA PHE A 284 12.67 -18.35 -23.20
C PHE A 284 12.60 -19.11 -24.52
N THR A 285 13.67 -19.81 -24.92
CA THR A 285 13.68 -20.65 -26.12
C THR A 285 12.53 -21.66 -26.08
N TYR A 286 12.40 -22.41 -24.98
CA TYR A 286 11.34 -23.40 -24.84
C TYR A 286 9.95 -22.77 -24.78
N VAL A 287 9.76 -21.68 -24.03
CA VAL A 287 8.45 -21.02 -23.97
C VAL A 287 8.05 -20.46 -25.35
N THR A 288 8.98 -19.89 -26.10
CA THR A 288 8.73 -19.43 -27.48
C THR A 288 8.41 -20.58 -28.42
N GLU A 289 9.10 -21.73 -28.31
CA GLU A 289 8.80 -22.94 -29.08
C GLU A 289 7.38 -23.48 -28.77
N ILE A 290 7.02 -23.57 -27.48
CA ILE A 290 5.73 -24.09 -27.03
C ILE A 290 4.58 -23.17 -27.45
N THR A 291 4.78 -21.85 -27.38
CA THR A 291 3.73 -20.86 -27.62
C THR A 291 3.67 -20.39 -29.06
N SER A 292 4.70 -20.66 -29.86
CA SER A 292 4.92 -20.08 -31.19
C SER A 292 4.81 -18.56 -31.20
N MET A 293 5.24 -17.90 -30.11
CA MET A 293 5.20 -16.45 -29.95
C MET A 293 6.61 -15.88 -29.82
N GLU A 294 6.86 -14.78 -30.51
CA GLU A 294 8.06 -13.98 -30.33
C GLU A 294 7.96 -13.22 -29.00
N ILE A 295 8.70 -13.68 -27.99
CA ILE A 295 8.70 -13.08 -26.65
C ILE A 295 10.01 -12.30 -26.48
N PRO A 296 9.95 -11.00 -26.14
CA PRO A 296 11.16 -10.20 -25.97
C PRO A 296 11.96 -10.68 -24.75
N PHE A 297 13.23 -11.02 -24.94
CA PHE A 297 14.15 -11.44 -23.87
C PHE A 297 14.48 -10.27 -22.93
N THR A 298 13.57 -9.98 -22.02
CA THR A 298 13.62 -8.82 -21.13
C THR A 298 13.21 -9.19 -19.71
N PRO A 299 13.74 -8.48 -18.69
CA PRO A 299 13.33 -8.72 -17.31
C PRO A 299 11.84 -8.44 -17.10
N GLN A 300 11.25 -7.50 -17.84
CA GLN A 300 9.83 -7.18 -17.75
C GLN A 300 8.94 -8.33 -18.23
N ALA A 301 9.32 -9.00 -19.34
CA ALA A 301 8.62 -10.19 -19.81
C ALA A 301 8.76 -11.36 -18.82
N ALA A 302 9.98 -11.63 -18.37
CA ALA A 302 10.30 -12.75 -17.48
C ALA A 302 9.66 -12.61 -16.10
N LEU A 303 9.83 -11.43 -15.48
CA LEU A 303 9.54 -11.19 -14.06
C LEU A 303 8.15 -10.59 -13.84
N LEU A 304 7.73 -9.66 -14.70
CA LEU A 304 6.50 -8.87 -14.55
C LEU A 304 5.37 -9.28 -15.51
N HIS A 305 5.58 -10.26 -16.40
CA HIS A 305 4.61 -10.68 -17.41
C HIS A 305 4.23 -9.60 -18.43
N VAL A 306 5.13 -8.66 -18.70
CA VAL A 306 4.97 -7.67 -19.78
C VAL A 306 5.33 -8.34 -21.10
N VAL A 307 4.35 -9.01 -21.69
CA VAL A 307 4.49 -9.82 -22.90
C VAL A 307 3.52 -9.36 -23.98
N PRO A 308 3.81 -9.61 -25.27
CA PRO A 308 2.90 -9.25 -26.36
C PRO A 308 1.50 -9.84 -26.17
N LEU A 309 0.49 -9.13 -26.67
CA LEU A 309 -0.90 -9.60 -26.65
C LEU A 309 -1.02 -10.88 -27.50
N SER A 310 -1.26 -12.01 -26.83
CA SER A 310 -1.66 -13.24 -27.53
C SER A 310 -3.13 -13.17 -27.91
N PRO A 311 -3.52 -13.48 -29.15
CA PRO A 311 -4.93 -13.65 -29.52
C PRO A 311 -5.56 -14.86 -28.81
N ASN A 312 -4.75 -15.80 -28.34
CA ASN A 312 -5.20 -17.00 -27.64
C ASN A 312 -4.95 -16.90 -26.13
N ARG A 313 -6.04 -16.73 -25.37
CA ARG A 313 -6.00 -16.67 -23.90
C ARG A 313 -5.36 -17.90 -23.24
N TYR A 314 -5.47 -19.08 -23.86
CA TYR A 314 -4.92 -20.33 -23.32
C TYR A 314 -3.41 -20.38 -23.47
N ILE A 315 -2.88 -19.92 -24.61
CA ILE A 315 -1.43 -19.77 -24.82
C ILE A 315 -0.86 -18.73 -23.86
N LYS A 316 -1.55 -17.61 -23.67
CA LYS A 316 -1.18 -16.61 -22.66
C LYS A 316 -1.12 -17.22 -21.25
N SER A 317 -2.10 -18.04 -20.88
CA SER A 317 -2.12 -18.72 -19.57
C SER A 317 -0.93 -19.66 -19.42
N LEU A 318 -0.66 -20.50 -20.43
CA LEU A 318 0.47 -21.44 -20.41
C LEU A 318 1.81 -20.72 -20.27
N MET A 319 2.01 -19.63 -21.00
CA MET A 319 3.19 -18.77 -20.90
C MET A 319 3.36 -18.22 -19.48
N ILE A 320 2.29 -17.72 -18.87
CA ILE A 320 2.31 -17.20 -17.50
C ILE A 320 2.70 -18.30 -16.50
N HIS A 321 2.10 -19.50 -16.59
CA HIS A 321 2.46 -20.63 -15.73
C HIS A 321 3.93 -21.05 -15.92
N SER A 322 4.42 -21.03 -17.15
CA SER A 322 5.80 -21.39 -17.49
C SER A 322 6.82 -20.43 -16.86
N PHE A 323 6.59 -19.12 -17.00
CA PHE A 323 7.43 -18.10 -16.35
C PHE A 323 7.29 -18.13 -14.83
N ASN A 324 6.08 -18.31 -14.29
CA ASN A 324 5.88 -18.44 -12.84
C ASN A 324 6.64 -19.63 -12.26
N SER A 325 6.61 -20.77 -12.95
CA SER A 325 7.37 -21.95 -12.55
C SER A 325 8.86 -21.66 -12.53
N ALA A 326 9.40 -20.98 -13.54
CA ALA A 326 10.81 -20.59 -13.58
C ALA A 326 11.19 -19.67 -12.42
N LYS A 327 10.39 -18.61 -12.19
CA LYS A 327 10.58 -17.68 -11.07
C LYS A 327 10.56 -18.41 -9.73
N SER A 328 9.71 -19.42 -9.57
CA SER A 328 9.56 -20.14 -8.29
C SER A 328 10.79 -20.91 -7.84
N LEU A 329 11.68 -21.25 -8.78
CA LEU A 329 12.87 -22.03 -8.51
C LEU A 329 14.04 -21.16 -8.04
N ILE A 330 14.10 -19.90 -8.45
CA ILE A 330 15.20 -18.99 -8.09
C ILE A 330 15.32 -18.81 -6.56
N PRO A 331 14.23 -18.58 -5.79
CA PRO A 331 14.30 -18.54 -4.33
C PRO A 331 14.63 -19.87 -3.66
N ARG A 332 14.37 -21.02 -4.30
CA ARG A 332 14.79 -22.32 -3.74
C ARG A 332 16.30 -22.44 -3.73
N HIS A 333 16.94 -21.81 -4.72
CA HIS A 333 18.39 -21.70 -4.84
C HIS A 333 18.91 -20.33 -4.40
N TRP A 334 18.22 -19.61 -3.49
CA TRP A 334 18.49 -18.19 -3.22
C TRP A 334 19.92 -17.91 -2.77
N ARG A 335 20.45 -18.70 -1.83
CA ARG A 335 21.84 -18.61 -1.32
C ARG A 335 22.79 -19.63 -1.96
N SER A 336 22.33 -20.35 -2.98
CA SER A 336 23.17 -21.34 -3.68
C SER A 336 23.99 -20.65 -4.77
N GLU A 337 25.21 -21.12 -4.99
CA GLU A 337 26.04 -20.69 -6.12
C GLU A 337 25.45 -21.17 -7.46
N SER A 338 24.83 -22.36 -7.48
CA SER A 338 24.29 -22.97 -8.69
C SER A 338 22.87 -22.46 -9.04
N PRO A 339 22.60 -22.03 -10.29
CA PRO A 339 21.26 -21.68 -10.75
C PRO A 339 20.33 -22.91 -10.78
N PRO A 340 19.00 -22.71 -10.84
CA PRO A 340 18.07 -23.79 -11.12
C PRO A 340 18.40 -24.48 -12.44
N THR A 341 18.09 -25.76 -12.54
CA THR A 341 18.29 -26.50 -13.80
C THR A 341 17.04 -26.46 -14.68
N ILE A 342 17.22 -26.70 -15.98
CA ILE A 342 16.07 -26.79 -16.90
C ILE A 342 15.18 -28.00 -16.60
N PHE A 343 15.75 -29.09 -16.07
CA PHE A 343 14.99 -30.27 -15.66
C PHE A 343 14.11 -29.98 -14.44
N GLU A 344 14.62 -29.22 -13.46
CA GLU A 344 13.80 -28.73 -12.34
C GLU A 344 12.66 -27.84 -12.84
N TRP A 345 12.91 -27.02 -13.87
CA TRP A 345 11.85 -26.22 -14.49
C TRP A 345 10.79 -27.08 -15.17
N ILE A 346 11.18 -28.08 -15.97
CA ILE A 346 10.23 -29.01 -16.61
C ILE A 346 9.41 -29.78 -15.57
N ASP A 347 10.03 -30.26 -14.48
CA ASP A 347 9.33 -30.93 -13.37
C ASP A 347 8.36 -29.99 -12.69
N GLN A 348 8.78 -28.74 -12.43
CA GLN A 348 7.93 -27.74 -11.78
C GLN A 348 6.72 -27.35 -12.64
N VAL A 349 6.90 -27.15 -13.95
CA VAL A 349 5.78 -26.86 -14.87
C VAL A 349 4.84 -28.07 -14.97
N SER A 350 5.38 -29.28 -14.98
CA SER A 350 4.57 -30.51 -14.99
C SER A 350 3.76 -30.69 -13.71
N SER A 351 4.35 -30.36 -12.56
CA SER A 351 3.63 -30.35 -11.28
C SER A 351 2.50 -29.31 -11.27
N VAL A 352 2.72 -28.12 -11.84
CA VAL A 352 1.67 -27.10 -11.97
C VAL A 352 0.54 -27.58 -12.89
N LYS A 353 0.87 -28.26 -13.99
CA LYS A 353 -0.11 -28.87 -14.90
C LYS A 353 -1.00 -29.87 -14.15
N GLU A 354 -0.42 -30.79 -13.38
CA GLU A 354 -1.16 -31.81 -12.62
C GLU A 354 -2.11 -31.15 -11.60
N MET A 355 -1.66 -30.10 -10.92
CA MET A 355 -2.50 -29.34 -9.98
C MET A 355 -3.67 -28.64 -10.69
N GLU A 356 -3.43 -28.01 -11.84
CA GLU A 356 -4.49 -27.35 -12.62
C GLU A 356 -5.49 -28.38 -13.21
N GLU A 357 -5.04 -29.57 -13.56
CA GLU A 357 -5.90 -30.68 -14.00
C GLU A 357 -6.91 -31.07 -12.93
N LEU A 358 -6.42 -31.33 -11.72
CA LEU A 358 -7.26 -31.69 -10.58
C LEU A 358 -8.27 -30.58 -10.29
N HIS A 359 -7.82 -29.33 -10.23
CA HIS A 359 -8.70 -28.20 -9.95
C HIS A 359 -9.80 -28.04 -11.00
N LEU A 360 -9.45 -28.08 -12.29
CA LEU A 360 -10.42 -27.90 -13.37
C LEU A 360 -11.35 -29.11 -13.56
N SER A 361 -10.90 -30.31 -13.21
CA SER A 361 -11.78 -31.49 -13.16
C SER A 361 -12.87 -31.36 -12.10
N LEU A 362 -12.54 -30.81 -10.92
CA LEU A 362 -13.50 -30.61 -9.83
C LEU A 362 -14.57 -29.57 -10.20
N GLU A 363 -14.24 -28.61 -11.08
CA GLU A 363 -15.17 -27.61 -11.58
C GLU A 363 -15.89 -28.00 -12.87
N ASN A 364 -15.69 -29.21 -13.37
CA ASN A 364 -16.24 -29.69 -14.64
C ASN A 364 -15.85 -28.81 -15.86
N LYS A 365 -14.63 -28.24 -15.86
CA LYS A 365 -14.06 -27.36 -16.90
C LYS A 365 -12.85 -27.99 -17.59
N TYR A 366 -12.94 -29.28 -17.88
CA TYR A 366 -11.82 -30.07 -18.40
C TYR A 366 -11.40 -29.66 -19.83
N ASP A 367 -12.30 -29.04 -20.59
CA ASP A 367 -11.99 -28.52 -21.93
C ASP A 367 -10.99 -27.34 -21.89
N ILE A 368 -11.06 -26.49 -20.86
CA ILE A 368 -10.12 -25.38 -20.63
C ILE A 368 -8.72 -25.91 -20.34
N TYR A 369 -8.63 -26.98 -19.55
CA TYR A 369 -7.37 -27.66 -19.23
C TYR A 369 -6.67 -28.12 -20.51
N PHE A 370 -7.35 -28.89 -21.36
CA PHE A 370 -6.76 -29.38 -22.60
C PHE A 370 -6.31 -28.25 -23.52
N LYS A 371 -7.14 -27.22 -23.73
CA LYS A 371 -6.80 -26.07 -24.58
C LYS A 371 -5.55 -25.32 -24.10
N THR A 372 -5.30 -25.34 -22.79
CA THR A 372 -4.14 -24.66 -22.17
C THR A 372 -2.88 -25.53 -22.20
N TRP A 373 -2.99 -26.80 -21.82
CA TRP A 373 -1.83 -27.67 -21.57
C TRP A 373 -1.48 -28.62 -22.72
N TYR A 374 -2.23 -28.59 -23.83
CA TYR A 374 -1.96 -29.39 -25.01
C TYR A 374 -0.53 -29.19 -25.53
N TRP A 375 -0.14 -27.95 -25.78
CA TRP A 375 1.17 -27.61 -26.36
C TRP A 375 2.33 -28.01 -25.43
N TRP A 376 2.17 -27.84 -24.12
CA TRP A 376 3.15 -28.33 -23.15
C TRP A 376 3.30 -29.85 -23.21
N SER A 377 2.19 -30.57 -23.31
CA SER A 377 2.20 -32.04 -23.34
C SER A 377 2.87 -32.55 -24.62
N ASP A 378 2.59 -31.93 -25.76
CA ASP A 378 3.25 -32.24 -27.04
C ASP A 378 4.76 -31.97 -26.96
N PHE A 379 5.16 -30.82 -26.40
CA PHE A 379 6.57 -30.46 -26.19
C PHE A 379 7.31 -31.49 -25.33
N VAL A 380 6.76 -31.85 -24.16
CA VAL A 380 7.37 -32.83 -23.26
C VAL A 380 7.48 -34.21 -23.92
N MET A 381 6.49 -34.62 -24.72
CA MET A 381 6.53 -35.89 -25.43
C MET A 381 7.59 -35.94 -26.53
N LYS A 382 7.81 -34.84 -27.24
CA LYS A 382 8.88 -34.72 -28.25
C LYS A 382 10.26 -34.76 -27.58
N HIS A 383 10.47 -33.93 -26.56
CA HIS A 383 11.75 -33.84 -25.86
C HIS A 383 12.10 -35.10 -25.04
N ARG A 384 11.10 -35.89 -24.60
CA ARG A 384 11.31 -37.22 -24.01
C ARG A 384 11.83 -38.26 -25.02
N LYS A 385 11.43 -38.17 -26.29
CA LYS A 385 11.88 -39.11 -27.34
C LYS A 385 13.31 -38.82 -27.80
N ASP A 386 13.70 -37.56 -27.80
CA ASP A 386 15.00 -37.14 -28.31
C ASP A 386 16.14 -37.25 -27.27
N ASN A 387 15.82 -37.41 -25.97
CA ASN A 387 16.83 -37.47 -24.91
C ASN A 387 16.47 -38.42 -23.73
N PRO A 388 16.46 -39.74 -23.93
CA PRO A 388 15.95 -40.71 -22.96
C PRO A 388 16.79 -40.85 -21.67
N GLU A 389 18.10 -40.55 -21.70
CA GLU A 389 19.00 -40.73 -20.55
C GLU A 389 18.93 -39.61 -19.50
N ALA A 390 18.44 -38.42 -19.88
CA ALA A 390 18.45 -37.24 -19.02
C ALA A 390 17.38 -37.27 -17.91
N ILE A 391 16.31 -38.05 -18.10
CA ILE A 391 15.16 -38.13 -17.18
C ILE A 391 15.26 -39.32 -16.23
N ALA A 392 15.99 -40.39 -16.59
CA ALA A 392 16.24 -41.51 -15.67
C ALA A 392 16.94 -41.04 -14.37
N ARG A 393 17.81 -40.03 -14.46
CA ARG A 393 18.53 -39.44 -13.32
C ARG A 393 17.67 -38.54 -12.42
N SER A 394 16.51 -38.05 -12.88
CA SER A 394 15.60 -37.24 -12.04
C SER A 394 14.71 -38.11 -11.15
N HIS A 395 14.37 -39.32 -11.58
CA HIS A 395 13.63 -40.28 -10.78
C HIS A 395 14.47 -40.95 -9.68
N GLU A 396 15.76 -41.20 -9.92
CA GLU A 396 16.66 -41.77 -8.89
C GLU A 396 16.92 -40.83 -7.71
N ARG A 397 16.90 -39.50 -7.91
CA ARG A 397 17.09 -38.53 -6.81
C ARG A 397 15.87 -38.35 -5.91
N ARG A 398 14.69 -38.91 -6.25
CA ARG A 398 13.52 -38.97 -5.37
C ARG A 398 13.57 -40.12 -4.35
N ALA A 399 14.57 -41.01 -4.43
CA ALA A 399 14.81 -42.06 -3.43
C ALA A 399 15.87 -41.64 -2.40
N ILE A 400 15.64 -40.55 -1.68
CA ILE A 400 16.26 -40.38 -0.35
C ILE A 400 15.19 -40.77 0.64
N SER A 401 15.29 -41.99 1.15
CA SER A 401 14.44 -42.52 2.22
C SER A 401 14.41 -41.54 3.41
N PRO A 402 13.25 -41.25 4.00
CA PRO A 402 13.21 -40.57 5.28
C PRO A 402 13.83 -41.50 6.33
N VAL A 403 15.01 -41.13 6.84
CA VAL A 403 15.54 -41.68 8.08
C VAL A 403 14.66 -41.14 9.20
N PHE A 404 13.67 -41.93 9.62
CA PHE A 404 12.96 -41.69 10.87
C PHE A 404 13.88 -42.10 12.03
N PRO A 405 14.03 -41.29 13.09
CA PRO A 405 14.68 -41.73 14.31
C PRO A 405 13.83 -42.85 14.94
N SER A 406 14.47 -43.93 15.37
CA SER A 406 13.83 -45.00 16.14
C SER A 406 13.36 -44.48 17.51
N GLU A 407 12.22 -45.01 17.99
CA GLU A 407 11.51 -44.65 19.23
C GLU A 407 12.27 -44.84 20.57
N THR A 408 13.61 -44.84 20.57
CA THR A 408 14.44 -45.05 21.75
C THR A 408 15.18 -43.79 22.25
N GLU A 409 14.92 -42.60 21.69
CA GLU A 409 15.55 -41.34 22.13
C GLU A 409 14.59 -40.34 22.80
N LEU A 410 13.50 -40.84 23.41
CA LEU A 410 12.54 -40.03 24.19
C LEU A 410 12.45 -40.43 25.66
N ALA A 411 13.50 -41.06 26.19
CA ALA A 411 13.67 -41.29 27.62
C ALA A 411 15.14 -41.05 28.00
N ASP A 412 15.48 -39.79 28.25
CA ASP A 412 16.35 -39.32 29.35
C ASP A 412 16.30 -37.78 29.47
#